data_AF-A0A3N5XJ99-F1
#
_entry.id   AF-A0A3N5XJ99-F1
#
_cell.length_a   1.000
_cell.length_b   1.000
_cell.length_c   1.000
_cell.angle_alpha   90.00
_cell.angle_beta   90.00
_cell.angle_gamma   90.00
#
_symmetry.space_group_name_H-M   'P 1'
#
loop_
_entity.id
_entity.type
_entity.pdbx_description
1 polymer ?
#
loop_
_entity_poly.entity_id
_entity_poly.type
_entity_poly.pdbx_seq_one_letter_code
_entity_poly.pdbx_strand_id
1 'polypeptide(L)' 'MDRIALLEQRDGLEAAAHWIERTIDVYEAAIADPDRYGMYKEKMAREVEIFRDYLARLSQLPLQR' A
#
# COMPACT_ATOMS: atom_id res chain seq x y z
N MET A 1 1.58 11.64 10.66
CA MET A 1 2.85 11.06 10.17
C MET A 1 2.50 10.22 8.96
N ASP A 2 3.13 10.45 7.82
CA ASP A 2 2.89 9.66 6.60
C ASP A 2 3.60 8.30 6.75
N ARG A 3 2.84 7.21 6.77
CA ARG A 3 3.37 5.84 6.94
C ARG A 3 4.31 5.46 5.81
N ILE A 4 4.02 5.91 4.59
CA ILE A 4 4.81 5.56 3.42
C ILE A 4 6.16 6.28 3.50
N ALA A 5 6.17 7.57 3.86
CA ALA A 5 7.41 8.31 4.07
C ALA A 5 8.31 7.69 5.16
N LEU A 6 7.71 7.13 6.22
CA LEU A 6 8.47 6.40 7.26
C LEU A 6 9.08 5.11 6.73
N LEU A 7 8.34 4.36 5.90
CA LEU A 7 8.84 3.12 5.27
C LEU A 7 9.99 3.42 4.31
N GLU A 8 9.85 4.46 3.48
CA GLU A 8 10.92 4.93 2.59
C GLU A 8 12.18 5.31 3.37
N GLN A 9 12.02 6.11 4.44
CA GLN A 9 13.15 6.57 5.25
C GLN A 9 13.86 5.40 5.95
N ARG A 10 13.13 4.38 6.40
CA ARG A 10 13.67 3.26 7.16
C ARG A 10 14.31 2.19 6.26
N ASP A 11 13.62 1.81 5.19
CA ASP A 11 13.93 0.60 4.41
C ASP A 11 14.36 0.91 2.97
N GLY A 12 14.18 2.15 2.52
CA GLY A 12 14.42 2.55 1.13
C GLY A 12 13.19 2.37 0.24
N LEU A 13 13.23 3.01 -0.92
CA LEU A 13 12.10 3.11 -1.84
C LEU A 13 11.61 1.76 -2.37
N GLU A 14 12.54 0.89 -2.78
CA GLU A 14 12.24 -0.44 -3.31
C GLU A 14 11.60 -1.36 -2.25
N ALA A 15 12.16 -1.37 -1.04
CA ALA A 15 11.62 -2.16 0.06
C ALA A 15 10.23 -1.65 0.51
N ALA A 16 10.02 -0.32 0.50
CA ALA A 16 8.73 0.28 0.77
C ALA A 16 7.69 -0.13 -0.29
N ALA A 17 8.04 -0.08 -1.58
CA ALA A 17 7.16 -0.52 -2.67
C ALA A 17 6.75 -1.99 -2.51
N HIS A 18 7.71 -2.89 -2.28
CA HIS A 18 7.42 -4.32 -2.06
C HIS A 18 6.60 -4.60 -0.81
N TRP A 19 6.77 -3.80 0.25
CA TRP A 19 5.92 -3.90 1.42
C TRP A 19 4.48 -3.48 1.12
N ILE A 20 4.32 -2.42 0.33
CA ILE A 20 3.01 -1.89 -0.09
C ILE A 20 2.29 -2.91 -0.97
N GLU A 21 2.94 -3.47 -1.99
CA GLU A 21 2.38 -4.51 -2.87
C GLU A 21 1.80 -5.68 -2.07
N ARG A 22 2.59 -6.25 -1.15
CA ARG A 22 2.13 -7.36 -0.30
C ARG A 22 0.98 -6.96 0.62
N THR A 23 0.94 -5.71 1.07
CA THR A 23 -0.13 -5.23 1.95
C THR A 23 -1.44 -5.06 1.19
N ILE A 24 -1.38 -4.61 -0.07
CA ILE A 24 -2.55 -4.56 -0.96
C ILE A 24 -3.17 -5.95 -1.07
N ASP A 25 -2.37 -6.98 -1.39
CA ASP A 25 -2.88 -8.35 -1.54
C ASP A 25 -3.62 -8.85 -0.29
N VAL A 26 -3.06 -8.59 0.90
CA VAL A 26 -3.67 -8.97 2.19
C VAL A 26 -4.98 -8.22 2.41
N TYR A 27 -5.02 -6.92 2.11
CA TYR A 27 -6.20 -6.10 2.31
C TYR A 27 -7.31 -6.46 1.32
N GLU A 28 -6.98 -6.72 0.06
CA GLU A 28 -7.96 -7.16 -0.94
C GLU A 28 -8.57 -8.52 -0.57
N ALA A 29 -7.75 -9.47 -0.13
CA ALA A 29 -8.24 -10.76 0.37
C ALA A 29 -9.17 -10.58 1.59
N ALA A 30 -8.81 -9.68 2.53
CA ALA A 30 -9.65 -9.38 3.68
C ALA A 30 -10.96 -8.68 3.32
N ILE A 31 -10.94 -7.76 2.34
CA ILE A 31 -12.12 -7.06 1.84
C ILE A 31 -13.10 -8.04 1.15
N ALA A 32 -12.56 -9.04 0.46
CA ALA A 32 -13.34 -10.09 -0.21
C ALA A 32 -14.00 -11.08 0.78
N ASP A 33 -13.54 -11.12 2.04
CA ASP A 33 -14.09 -11.93 3.14
C ASP A 33 -14.68 -11.05 4.27
N PRO A 34 -15.86 -10.46 4.05
CA PRO A 34 -16.47 -9.53 5.01
C PRO A 34 -16.96 -10.21 6.29
N ASP A 35 -17.16 -11.53 6.31
CA ASP A 35 -17.56 -12.26 7.53
C ASP A 35 -16.45 -12.24 8.58
N ARG A 36 -15.19 -12.13 8.13
CA ARG A 36 -14.01 -12.10 9.00
C ARG A 36 -13.49 -10.69 9.28
N TYR A 37 -13.67 -9.75 8.36
CA TYR A 37 -13.07 -8.40 8.44
C TYR A 37 -14.04 -7.24 8.18
N GLY A 38 -15.36 -7.48 8.20
CA GLY A 38 -16.38 -6.49 7.82
C GLY A 38 -16.24 -5.12 8.49
N MET A 39 -15.84 -5.07 9.77
CA MET A 39 -15.64 -3.81 10.50
C MET A 39 -14.46 -2.96 10.01
N TYR A 40 -13.51 -3.55 9.28
CA TYR A 40 -12.32 -2.89 8.76
C TYR A 40 -12.35 -2.65 7.25
N LYS A 41 -13.39 -3.14 6.55
CA LYS A 41 -13.50 -3.12 5.09
C LYS A 41 -13.27 -1.72 4.50
N GLU A 42 -13.99 -0.72 5.01
CA GLU A 42 -13.91 0.66 4.49
C GLU A 42 -12.52 1.27 4.71
N LYS A 43 -11.93 1.02 5.88
CA LYS A 43 -10.57 1.47 6.20
C LYS A 43 -9.54 0.81 5.29
N MET A 44 -9.63 -0.51 5.10
CA MET A 44 -8.73 -1.26 4.23
C MET A 44 -8.87 -0.80 2.77
N ALA A 45 -10.09 -0.58 2.28
CA ALA A 45 -10.33 -0.09 0.92
C ALA A 45 -9.66 1.27 0.68
N ARG A 46 -9.80 2.20 1.64
CA ARG A 46 -9.14 3.50 1.57
C ARG A 46 -7.61 3.39 1.59
N GLU A 47 -7.05 2.50 2.40
CA GLU A 47 -5.60 2.28 2.42
C GLU A 47 -5.10 1.67 1.10
N VAL A 48 -5.85 0.76 0.49
CA VAL A 48 -5.55 0.20 -0.85
C VAL A 48 -5.51 1.31 -1.90
N GLU A 49 -6.45 2.25 -1.89
CA GLU A 49 -6.45 3.40 -2.80
C GLU A 49 -5.18 4.25 -2.64
N ILE A 50 -4.83 4.61 -1.39
CA ILE A 50 -3.62 5.38 -1.07
C ILE A 50 -2.36 4.66 -1.58
N PHE A 51 -2.29 3.35 -1.36
CA PHE A 51 -1.16 2.53 -1.79
C PHE A 51 -1.04 2.41 -3.31
N ARG A 52 -2.16 2.23 -4.02
CA ARG A 52 -2.18 2.19 -5.49
C ARG A 52 -1.77 3.54 -6.08
N ASP A 53 -2.27 4.64 -5.53
CA ASP A 53 -1.87 6.00 -5.94
C ASP A 53 -0.38 6.23 -5.74
N TYR A 54 0.17 5.75 -4.64
CA TYR A 54 1.60 5.84 -4.38
C TYR A 54 2.42 5.04 -5.41
N LEU A 55 2.08 3.77 -5.64
CA LEU A 55 2.78 2.93 -6.62
C LEU A 55 2.67 3.49 -8.04
N ALA A 56 1.52 4.06 -8.41
CA ALA A 56 1.33 4.74 -9.68
C ALA A 56 2.28 5.94 -9.84
N ARG A 57 2.40 6.79 -8.81
CA ARG A 57 3.36 7.92 -8.83
C ARG A 57 4.80 7.43 -8.90
N LEU A 58 5.13 6.38 -8.15
CA LEU A 58 6.46 5.77 -8.15
C LEU A 58 6.86 5.29 -9.56
N SER A 59 5.95 4.64 -10.29
CA SER A 59 6.18 4.19 -11.67
C SER A 59 6.39 5.32 -12.69
N GLN A 60 5.97 6.55 -12.34
CA GLN A 60 6.14 7.74 -13.18
C GLN A 60 7.44 8.50 -12.86
N LEU A 61 8.16 8.14 -11.79
CA LEU A 61 9.44 8.76 -11.50
C LEU A 61 10.43 8.36 -12.60
N PRO A 62 11.16 9.34 -13.19
CA PRO A 62 12.17 9.02 -14.18
C PRO A 62 13.20 8.09 -13.55
N LEU A 63 13.39 6.92 -14.18
CA LEU A 63 14.49 6.01 -13.88
C LEU A 63 15.78 6.83 -13.89
N GLN A 64 16.29 7.18 -12.71
CA GLN A 64 17.67 7.61 -12.58
C GLN A 64 18.55 6.38 -12.84
N ARG A 65 18.79 6.11 -14.13
CA ARG A 65 19.84 5.23 -14.61
C ARG A 65 21.15 5.99 -14.68
#